data_AF-A0AAJ2GFT7-F1
#
_entry.id   AF-A0AAJ2GFT7-F1
#
_cell.length_a   1.000
_cell.length_b   1.000
_cell.length_c   1.000
_cell.angle_alpha   90.00
_cell.angle_beta   90.00
_cell.angle_gamma   90.00
#
_symmetry.space_group_name_H-M   'P 1'
#
loop_
_entity.id
_entity.type
_entity.pdbx_description
1 polymer ?
#
loop_
_entity_poly.entity_id
_entity_poly.type
_entity_poly.pdbx_seq_one_letter_code
_entity_poly.pdbx_strand_id
1 'polypeptide(L)' 'MKEIVEKNLTEEQYERLMNEILALMDKGEKNLSESELDSIRAMALLAQAYEREHHYPPHLR' A
#
# COMPACT_ATOMS: atom_id res chain seq x y z
N MET A 1 -24.70 5.25 -3.50
CA MET A 1 -23.36 4.69 -3.80
C MET A 1 -22.44 5.19 -2.71
N LYS A 2 -21.76 4.31 -1.98
CA LYS A 2 -20.82 4.74 -0.93
C LYS A 2 -19.69 5.50 -1.64
N GLU A 3 -19.54 6.78 -1.33
CA GLU A 3 -18.35 7.56 -1.66
C GLU A 3 -17.16 6.77 -1.12
N ILE A 4 -16.45 6.10 -2.01
CA ILE A 4 -15.06 5.75 -1.75
C ILE A 4 -14.40 7.12 -1.81
N VAL A 5 -14.20 7.73 -0.65
CA VAL A 5 -13.26 8.84 -0.52
C VAL A 5 -11.95 8.27 -1.03
N GLU A 6 -11.61 8.55 -2.29
CA GLU A 6 -10.28 8.32 -2.86
C GLU A 6 -9.34 9.06 -1.92
N LYS A 7 -8.80 8.31 -0.97
CA LYS A 7 -7.86 8.84 0.00
C LYS A 7 -6.57 8.98 -0.79
N ASN A 8 -6.46 10.10 -1.50
CA ASN A 8 -5.25 10.48 -2.21
C ASN A 8 -4.14 10.54 -1.17
N LEU A 9 -3.34 9.47 -1.14
CA LEU A 9 -2.16 9.40 -0.31
C LEU A 9 -1.29 10.60 -0.68
N THR A 10 -0.83 11.34 0.32
CA THR A 10 0.31 12.23 0.09
C THR A 10 1.57 11.41 -0.08
N GLU A 11 2.61 11.98 -0.68
CA GLU A 11 3.93 11.33 -0.79
C GLU A 11 4.45 10.88 0.58
N GLU A 12 4.32 11.72 1.61
CA GLU A 12 4.67 11.37 3.00
C GLU A 12 3.88 10.16 3.54
N GLN A 13 2.59 10.06 3.22
CA GLN A 13 1.77 8.92 3.64
C GLN A 13 2.14 7.65 2.87
N TYR A 14 2.47 7.78 1.59
CA TYR A 14 2.99 6.68 0.78
C TYR A 14 4.33 6.16 1.34
N GLU A 15 5.27 7.06 1.65
CA GLU A 15 6.57 6.68 2.24
C GLU A 15 6.40 5.96 3.58
N ARG A 16 5.52 6.45 4.46
CA ARG A 16 5.20 5.77 5.73
C ARG A 16 4.62 4.38 5.49
N LEU A 17 3.68 4.28 4.56
CA LEU A 17 3.05 3.01 4.20
C LEU A 17 4.07 2.01 3.63
N MET A 18 5.02 2.46 2.79
CA MET A 18 6.09 1.60 2.26
C MET A 18 7.04 1.13 3.37
N ASN A 19 7.37 2.00 4.33
CA ASN A 19 8.18 1.63 5.49
C ASN A 19 7.44 0.61 6.39
N GLU A 20 6.13 0.74 6.57
CA GLU A 20 5.32 -0.22 7.32
C GLU A 20 5.25 -1.59 6.64
N ILE A 21 5.06 -1.63 5.32
CA ILE A 21 5.14 -2.86 4.53
C ILE A 21 6.50 -3.53 4.72
N LEU A 22 7.59 -2.77 4.55
CA LEU A 22 8.95 -3.29 4.69
C LEU A 22 9.20 -3.87 6.08
N ALA A 23 8.82 -3.14 7.13
CA ALA A 23 8.98 -3.58 8.52
C ALA A 23 8.23 -4.89 8.82
N LEU A 24 7.06 -5.12 8.20
CA LEU A 24 6.35 -6.39 8.32
C LEU A 24 7.02 -7.50 7.49
N MET A 25 7.44 -7.20 6.26
CA MET A 25 8.15 -8.17 5.41
C MET A 25 9.48 -8.62 6.02
N ASP A 26 10.19 -7.73 6.70
CA ASP A 26 11.46 -8.02 7.38
C ASP A 26 11.31 -9.01 8.55
N LYS A 27 10.10 -9.14 9.12
CA LYS A 27 9.82 -10.22 10.10
C LYS A 27 9.96 -11.60 9.46
N GLY A 28 9.79 -11.70 8.14
CA GLY A 28 9.75 -12.94 7.37
C GLY A 28 8.38 -13.61 7.44
N GLU A 29 7.96 -14.22 6.33
CA GLU A 29 6.62 -14.80 6.13
C GLU A 29 6.20 -15.78 7.24
N LYS A 30 7.13 -16.58 7.76
CA LYS A 30 6.86 -17.56 8.82
C LYS A 30 6.54 -16.95 10.19
N ASN A 31 6.83 -15.66 10.38
CA ASN A 31 6.65 -14.96 11.66
C ASN A 31 5.50 -13.95 11.62
N LEU A 32 4.80 -13.84 10.49
CA LEU A 32 3.63 -12.98 10.35
C LEU A 32 2.37 -13.71 10.78
N SER A 33 1.54 -13.04 11.56
CA SER A 33 0.16 -13.46 11.81
C SER A 33 -0.72 -13.25 10.57
N GLU A 34 -1.84 -13.96 10.50
CA GLU A 34 -2.83 -13.78 9.42
C GLU A 34 -3.30 -12.32 9.31
N SER A 35 -3.50 -11.64 10.44
CA SER A 35 -3.90 -10.22 10.45
C SER A 35 -2.82 -9.29 9.91
N GLU A 36 -1.54 -9.61 10.12
CA GLU A 36 -0.45 -8.83 9.55
C GLU A 36 -0.33 -9.07 8.04
N LEU A 37 -0.55 -10.31 7.57
CA LEU A 37 -0.62 -10.61 6.14
C LEU A 37 -1.76 -9.86 5.45
N ASP A 38 -2.94 -9.82 6.07
CA ASP A 38 -4.07 -9.03 5.57
C ASP A 38 -3.76 -7.52 5.54
N SER A 39 -3.03 -7.04 6.55
CA SER A 39 -2.58 -5.64 6.62
C SER A 39 -1.59 -5.32 5.49
N ILE A 40 -0.58 -6.17 5.26
CA ILE A 40 0.36 -6.03 4.14
C ILE A 40 -0.41 -5.98 2.82
N ARG A 41 -1.39 -6.88 2.63
CA ARG A 41 -2.18 -6.93 1.40
C ARG A 41 -2.97 -5.63 1.18
N ALA A 42 -3.61 -5.11 2.22
CA ALA A 42 -4.35 -3.86 2.13
C ALA A 42 -3.42 -2.67 1.82
N MET A 43 -2.27 -2.59 2.49
CA MET A 43 -1.28 -1.55 2.24
C MET A 43 -0.69 -1.63 0.82
N ALA A 44 -0.35 -2.83 0.35
CA ALA A 44 0.18 -3.03 -1.00
C ALA A 44 -0.81 -2.57 -2.09
N LEU A 45 -2.10 -2.80 -1.90
CA LEU A 45 -3.13 -2.30 -2.84
C LEU A 45 -3.21 -0.77 -2.85
N LEU A 46 -3.05 -0.13 -1.69
CA LEU A 46 -3.00 1.34 -1.59
C LEU A 46 -1.73 1.91 -2.24
N ALA A 47 -0.57 1.30 -2.00
CA ALA A 47 0.69 1.66 -2.66
C ALA A 47 0.57 1.54 -4.18
N GLN A 48 0.02 0.43 -4.68
CA GLN A 48 -0.19 0.23 -6.11
C GLN A 48 -1.09 1.30 -6.73
N ALA A 49 -2.17 1.70 -6.05
CA ALA A 49 -3.05 2.75 -6.53
C ALA A 49 -2.32 4.10 -6.63
N TYR A 50 -1.55 4.46 -5.60
CA TYR A 50 -0.72 5.66 -5.60
C TYR A 50 0.31 5.64 -6.75
N GLU A 51 1.05 4.55 -6.90
CA GLU A 51 2.07 4.40 -7.95
C GLU A 51 1.48 4.51 -9.35
N ARG A 52 0.32 3.90 -9.58
CA ARG A 52 -0.39 3.97 -10.86
C ARG A 52 -0.74 5.40 -11.23
N GLU A 53 -1.15 6.22 -10.27
CA GLU A 53 -1.49 7.62 -10.51
C GLU A 53 -0.26 8.52 -10.71
N HIS A 54 0.82 8.27 -9.96
CA HIS A 54 1.95 9.19 -9.84
C HIS A 54 3.16 8.80 -10.70
N HIS A 55 3.42 7.50 -10.87
CA HIS A 55 4.66 7.00 -11.47
C HIS A 55 4.46 6.28 -12.81
N TYR A 56 3.24 5.82 -13.10
CA TYR A 56 2.98 5.09 -14.34
C TYR A 56 2.70 6.06 -15.49
N PRO A 57 3.17 5.78 -16.71
CA PRO A 57 2.75 6.52 -17.91
C PRO A 57 1.22 6.47 -18.09
N PRO A 58 0.57 7.51 -18.67
CA PRO A 58 -0.89 7.56 -18.82
C PRO A 58 -1.55 6.35 -19.49
N HIS A 59 -0.81 5.62 -20.34
CA HIS A 59 -1.31 4.42 -21.03
C HIS A 59 -1.21 3.12 -20.21
N LEU A 60 -0.64 3.20 -19.00
CA LEU A 60 -0.52 2.10 -18.04
C LEU A 60 -1.27 2.39 -16.73
N ARG A 61 -2.06 3.47 -16.69
CA ARG A 61 -2.89 3.87 -15.54
C ARG A 61 -4.27 3.25 -15.57
#